data_AF-A0A9D1GDZ5-F1
#
_entry.id   AF-A0A9D1GDZ5-F1
#
_cell.length_a   1.000
_cell.length_b   1.000
_cell.length_c   1.000
_cell.angle_alpha   90.00
_cell.angle_beta   90.00
_cell.angle_gamma   90.00
#
_symmetry.space_group_name_H-M   'P 1'
#
loop_
_entity.id
_entity.type
_entity.pdbx_description
1 polymer ?
#
loop_
_entity_poly.entity_id
_entity_poly.type
_entity_poly.pdbx_seq_one_letter_code
_entity_poly.pdbx_strand_id
1 'polypeptide(L)'
;MNTEKDDLLVYDEEEAVKFIRKNNPGLSLSDDEINYIIDLMYDYYESRGFLDEKSEEEVEIADDELIEYAVANTRKDGIYKLSEEDITTVVQGELDYCDSLGVFED
;
A
#
# COMPACT_ATOMS: atom_id res chain seq x y z
N MET A 1 -7.47 -32.26 -13.28
CA MET A 1 -8.31 -31.08 -12.98
C MET A 1 -7.36 -30.07 -12.37
N ASN A 2 -7.15 -28.94 -13.03
CA ASN A 2 -6.14 -27.94 -12.66
C ASN A 2 -6.50 -27.31 -11.32
N THR A 3 -5.85 -27.76 -10.26
CA THR A 3 -5.73 -27.04 -8.99
C THR A 3 -4.42 -26.23 -9.07
N GLU A 4 -4.48 -25.12 -9.80
CA GLU A 4 -3.41 -24.10 -9.88
C GLU A 4 -4.02 -22.70 -9.73
N LYS A 5 -5.12 -22.59 -8.96
CA LYS A 5 -5.81 -21.32 -8.67
C LYS A 5 -5.70 -20.90 -7.20
N ASP A 6 -4.87 -21.61 -6.42
CA ASP A 6 -4.73 -21.41 -4.97
C ASP A 6 -3.39 -20.73 -4.59
N ASP A 7 -2.48 -20.52 -5.56
CA ASP A 7 -1.11 -20.04 -5.34
C ASP A 7 -0.86 -18.61 -5.87
N LEU A 8 -1.88 -17.86 -6.31
CA LEU A 8 -1.70 -16.74 -7.26
C LEU A 8 -2.00 -15.33 -6.76
N LEU A 9 -2.41 -15.13 -5.50
CA LEU A 9 -2.71 -13.78 -4.98
C LEU A 9 -2.07 -13.53 -3.59
N VAL A 10 -0.89 -14.08 -3.34
CA VAL A 10 -0.12 -13.71 -2.15
C VAL A 10 0.51 -12.35 -2.41
N TYR A 11 0.17 -11.37 -1.58
CA TYR A 11 0.83 -10.07 -1.61
C TYR A 11 2.35 -10.24 -1.50
N ASP A 12 3.09 -9.59 -2.40
CA ASP A 12 4.55 -9.58 -2.43
C ASP A 12 5.02 -8.12 -2.47
N GLU A 13 5.65 -7.68 -1.38
CA GLU A 13 6.17 -6.32 -1.19
C GLU A 13 7.22 -5.96 -2.25
N GLU A 14 8.11 -6.88 -2.63
CA GLU A 14 9.14 -6.61 -3.63
C GLU A 14 8.53 -6.39 -5.01
N GLU A 15 7.48 -7.14 -5.34
CA GLU A 15 6.72 -6.95 -6.57
C GLU A 15 5.87 -5.68 -6.52
N ALA A 16 5.34 -5.30 -5.35
CA ALA A 16 4.62 -4.05 -5.13
C ALA A 16 5.50 -2.84 -5.46
N VAL A 17 6.71 -2.78 -4.89
CA VAL A 17 7.68 -1.72 -5.21
C VAL A 17 8.01 -1.67 -6.70
N LYS A 18 8.26 -2.82 -7.33
CA LYS A 18 8.53 -2.88 -8.78
C LYS A 18 7.34 -2.38 -9.59
N PHE A 19 6.12 -2.70 -9.19
CA PHE A 19 4.89 -2.27 -9.84
C PHE A 19 4.71 -0.75 -9.74
N ILE A 20 4.84 -0.19 -8.53
CA ILE A 20 4.75 1.26 -8.28
C ILE A 20 5.77 2.01 -9.14
N ARG A 21 7.04 1.58 -9.16
CA ARG A 21 8.09 2.22 -9.96
C ARG A 21 7.83 2.12 -11.46
N LYS A 22 7.34 0.97 -11.92
CA LYS A 22 7.07 0.72 -13.34
C LYS A 22 5.92 1.59 -13.85
N ASN A 23 4.88 1.77 -13.04
CA ASN A 23 3.73 2.61 -13.38
C ASN A 23 4.01 4.10 -13.18
N ASN A 24 4.98 4.45 -12.34
CA ASN A 24 5.37 5.83 -12.05
C ASN A 24 6.84 6.07 -12.42
N PRO A 25 7.21 6.12 -13.72
CA PRO A 25 8.60 6.29 -14.15
C PRO A 25 9.22 7.65 -13.78
N GLY A 26 8.40 8.61 -13.35
CA GLY A 26 8.83 9.90 -12.80
C GLY A 26 9.13 9.89 -11.30
N LEU A 27 8.78 8.81 -10.58
CA LEU A 27 8.98 8.69 -9.15
C LEU A 27 10.47 8.55 -8.85
N SER A 28 11.04 9.57 -8.20
CA SER A 28 12.47 9.63 -7.87
C SER A 28 12.81 9.01 -6.52
N LEU A 29 11.90 8.22 -5.93
CA LEU A 29 12.09 7.57 -4.65
C LEU A 29 12.99 6.32 -4.75
N SER A 30 13.72 6.09 -3.67
CA SER A 30 14.39 4.82 -3.40
C SER A 30 13.39 3.75 -2.98
N ASP A 31 13.80 2.48 -3.09
CA ASP A 31 12.96 1.35 -2.66
C ASP A 31 12.68 1.43 -1.15
N ASP A 32 13.66 1.86 -0.35
CA ASP A 32 13.48 2.07 1.10
C ASP A 32 12.43 3.16 1.40
N GLU A 33 12.38 4.23 0.61
CA GLU A 33 11.38 5.30 0.77
C GLU A 33 9.98 4.84 0.38
N ILE A 34 9.87 3.96 -0.61
CA ILE A 34 8.60 3.34 -1.03
C ILE A 34 8.13 2.38 0.06
N ASN A 35 9.00 1.47 0.51
CA ASN A 35 8.69 0.53 1.60
C ASN A 35 8.27 1.24 2.88
N TYR A 36 8.93 2.35 3.22
CA TYR A 36 8.53 3.16 4.35
C TYR A 36 7.07 3.65 4.26
N ILE A 37 6.60 4.05 3.07
CA ILE A 37 5.21 4.47 2.89
C ILE A 37 4.26 3.27 2.97
N ILE A 38 4.65 2.12 2.38
CA ILE A 38 3.89 0.87 2.47
C ILE A 38 3.74 0.44 3.94
N ASP A 39 4.81 0.50 4.72
CA ASP A 39 4.80 0.23 6.17
C ASP A 39 3.78 1.13 6.88
N LEU A 40 3.74 2.43 6.55
CA LEU A 40 2.75 3.35 7.12
C LEU A 40 1.30 2.98 6.74
N MET A 41 1.08 2.39 5.56
CA MET A 41 -0.24 1.89 5.17
C MET A 41 -0.63 0.67 6.00
N TYR A 42 0.29 -0.28 6.20
CA TYR A 42 0.06 -1.43 7.08
C TYR A 42 -0.19 -1.00 8.53
N ASP A 43 0.59 -0.05 9.05
CA ASP A 43 0.38 0.54 10.38
C ASP A 43 -1.01 1.18 10.49
N TYR A 44 -1.48 1.86 9.43
CA TYR A 44 -2.81 2.43 9.40
C TYR A 44 -3.88 1.33 9.49
N TYR A 45 -3.76 0.27 8.68
CA TYR A 45 -4.69 -0.87 8.68
C TYR A 45 -4.70 -1.59 10.03
N GLU A 46 -3.54 -1.84 10.62
CA GLU A 46 -3.41 -2.47 11.95
C GLU A 46 -4.04 -1.59 13.04
N SER A 47 -3.74 -0.29 13.04
CA SER A 47 -4.24 0.65 14.06
C SER A 47 -5.78 0.76 14.08
N ARG A 48 -6.42 0.49 12.96
CA ARG A 48 -7.88 0.50 12.79
C ARG A 48 -8.51 -0.88 12.99
N GLY A 49 -7.70 -1.94 13.11
CA GLY A 49 -8.16 -3.31 13.23
C GLY A 49 -8.63 -3.93 11.92
N PHE A 50 -8.24 -3.35 10.78
CA PHE A 50 -8.67 -3.80 9.45
C PHE A 50 -8.00 -5.12 9.02
N LEU A 51 -6.86 -5.46 9.64
CA LEU A 51 -6.17 -6.73 9.43
C LEU A 51 -6.66 -7.85 10.36
N ASP A 52 -7.64 -7.59 11.24
CA ASP A 52 -8.16 -8.64 12.13
C ASP A 52 -9.12 -9.54 11.36
N GLU A 53 -8.73 -10.81 11.16
CA GLU A 53 -9.51 -11.85 10.48
C GLU A 53 -10.91 -12.10 11.11
N LYS A 54 -11.19 -11.56 12.30
CA LYS A 54 -12.51 -11.64 12.95
C LYS A 54 -13.45 -10.51 12.58
N SER A 55 -12.99 -9.52 11.83
CA SER A 55 -13.84 -8.46 11.33
C SER A 55 -14.68 -9.01 10.17
N GLU A 56 -15.93 -9.36 10.44
CA GLU A 56 -16.91 -9.75 9.40
C GLU A 56 -17.44 -8.53 8.60
N GLU A 57 -16.94 -7.33 8.89
CA GLU A 57 -17.27 -6.11 8.16
C GLU A 57 -16.24 -5.87 7.05
N GLU A 58 -16.71 -5.82 5.79
CA GLU A 58 -15.97 -5.22 4.68
C GLU A 58 -15.59 -3.80 5.08
N VAL A 59 -14.29 -3.56 5.19
CA VAL A 59 -13.78 -2.24 5.54
C VAL A 59 -13.56 -1.46 4.25
N GLU A 60 -14.41 -0.48 3.99
CA GLU A 60 -14.12 0.56 3.00
C GLU A 60 -13.14 1.58 3.60
N ILE A 61 -11.93 1.61 3.06
CA ILE A 61 -10.91 2.59 3.43
C ILE A 61 -10.99 3.75 2.46
N ALA A 62 -11.13 4.98 2.98
CA ALA A 62 -11.03 6.16 2.14
C ALA A 62 -9.57 6.45 1.81
N ASP A 63 -9.22 6.42 0.52
CA ASP A 63 -7.86 6.71 0.02
C ASP A 63 -7.30 8.03 0.55
N ASP A 64 -8.14 9.07 0.59
CA ASP A 64 -7.78 10.39 1.12
C ASP A 64 -7.34 10.32 2.60
N GLU A 65 -8.03 9.52 3.43
CA GLU A 65 -7.71 9.37 4.85
C GLU A 65 -6.38 8.62 5.04
N LEU A 66 -6.14 7.61 4.20
CA LEU A 66 -4.89 6.85 4.19
C LEU A 66 -3.71 7.74 3.78
N ILE A 67 -3.87 8.54 2.72
CA ILE A 67 -2.87 9.50 2.26
C ILE A 67 -2.59 10.53 3.36
N GLU A 68 -3.62 11.14 3.95
CA GLU A 68 -3.46 12.11 5.03
C GLU A 68 -2.70 11.51 6.22
N TYR A 69 -2.99 10.26 6.59
CA TYR A 69 -2.28 9.54 7.64
C TYR A 69 -0.80 9.34 7.29
N ALA A 70 -0.50 8.84 6.09
CA ALA A 70 0.88 8.63 5.65
C ALA A 70 1.68 9.95 5.61
N VAL A 71 1.06 11.04 5.13
CA VAL A 71 1.66 12.38 5.11
C VAL A 71 1.92 12.90 6.53
N ALA A 72 0.97 12.75 7.43
CA ALA A 72 1.11 13.18 8.82
C ALA A 72 2.24 12.43 9.53
N ASN A 73 2.31 11.11 9.37
CA ASN A 73 3.35 10.29 10.02
C ASN A 73 4.73 10.53 9.40
N THR A 74 4.84 10.61 8.07
CA THR A 74 6.10 10.98 7.41
C THR A 74 6.65 12.32 7.91
N ARG A 75 5.79 13.33 8.07
CA ARG A 75 6.20 14.65 8.59
C ARG A 75 6.58 14.60 10.07
N LYS A 76 5.91 13.77 10.86
CA LYS A 76 6.14 13.61 12.30
C LYS A 76 7.46 12.90 12.58
N ASP A 77 7.75 11.83 11.85
CA ASP A 77 8.96 11.02 12.05
C ASP A 77 10.18 11.70 11.45
N GLY A 78 10.00 12.40 10.32
CA GLY A 78 11.03 13.22 9.69
C GLY A 78 12.24 12.41 9.19
N ILE A 79 12.05 11.10 8.99
CA ILE A 79 13.08 10.16 8.50
C ILE A 79 13.46 10.52 7.05
N TYR A 80 12.44 10.76 6.22
CA TYR A 80 12.59 11.12 4.81
C TYR A 80 11.94 12.47 4.51
N LYS A 81 12.43 13.14 3.46
CA LYS A 81 11.87 14.41 2.96
C LYS A 81 11.02 14.15 1.72
N LEU A 82 9.87 13.51 1.94
CA LEU A 82 8.94 13.15 0.87
C LEU A 82 7.93 14.28 0.68
N SER A 83 7.58 14.57 -0.58
CA SER A 83 6.47 15.46 -0.87
C SER A 83 5.14 14.74 -0.70
N GLU A 84 4.06 15.50 -0.51
CA GLU A 84 2.71 14.94 -0.45
C GLU A 84 2.33 14.22 -1.76
N GLU A 85 2.81 14.74 -2.89
CA GLU A 85 2.64 14.12 -4.21
C GLU A 85 3.37 12.78 -4.31
N ASP A 86 4.60 12.69 -3.81
CA ASP A 86 5.36 11.44 -3.79
C ASP A 86 4.65 10.38 -2.93
N ILE A 87 4.18 10.77 -1.74
CA ILE A 87 3.46 9.87 -0.82
C ILE A 87 2.16 9.40 -1.48
N THR A 88 1.38 10.32 -2.05
CA THR A 88 0.13 10.00 -2.76
C THR A 88 0.38 9.03 -3.91
N THR A 89 1.45 9.24 -4.67
CA THR A 89 1.80 8.38 -5.81
C THR A 89 2.12 6.95 -5.37
N VAL A 90 2.83 6.79 -4.26
CA VAL A 90 3.15 5.47 -3.71
C VAL A 90 1.91 4.79 -3.15
N VAL A 91 1.10 5.50 -2.34
CA VAL A 91 -0.14 4.96 -1.78
C VAL A 91 -1.08 4.49 -2.89
N GLN A 92 -1.29 5.31 -3.92
CA GLN A 92 -2.13 4.93 -5.06
C GLN A 92 -1.55 3.73 -5.81
N GLY A 93 -0.23 3.74 -6.07
CA GLY A 93 0.41 2.63 -6.79
C GLY A 93 0.35 1.30 -6.03
N GLU A 94 0.34 1.36 -4.70
CA GLU A 94 0.16 0.20 -3.83
C GLU A 94 -1.27 -0.33 -3.88
N LEU A 95 -2.27 0.55 -3.79
CA LEU A 95 -3.67 0.18 -3.95
C LEU A 95 -3.92 -0.43 -5.33
N ASP A 96 -3.39 0.16 -6.40
CA ASP A 96 -3.47 -0.36 -7.77
C ASP A 96 -2.83 -1.76 -7.89
N TYR A 97 -1.76 -2.03 -7.14
CA TYR A 97 -1.12 -3.35 -7.12
C TYR A 97 -2.00 -4.37 -6.42
N CYS A 98 -2.52 -4.05 -5.25
CA CYS A 98 -3.46 -4.91 -4.50
C CYS A 98 -4.73 -5.19 -5.30
N ASP A 99 -5.28 -4.19 -6.01
CA ASP A 99 -6.38 -4.35 -6.97
C ASP A 99 -5.99 -5.31 -8.12
N SER A 100 -4.79 -5.18 -8.66
CA SER A 100 -4.31 -6.05 -9.76
C SER A 100 -4.15 -7.51 -9.35
N LEU A 101 -3.92 -7.74 -8.06
CA LEU A 101 -3.87 -9.05 -7.42
C LEU A 101 -5.26 -9.52 -6.98
N GLY A 102 -6.34 -8.77 -7.20
CA GLY A 102 -7.66 -9.14 -6.72
C GLY A 102 -7.71 -9.35 -5.19
N VAL A 103 -6.83 -8.70 -4.43
CA VAL A 103 -6.80 -8.79 -2.95
C VAL A 103 -8.09 -8.25 -2.35
N PHE A 104 -8.76 -7.35 -3.08
CA PHE A 104 -10.04 -6.75 -2.72
C PHE A 104 -11.24 -7.30 -3.52
N GLU A 105 -11.04 -8.27 -4.42
CA GLU A 105 -12.13 -8.93 -5.15
C GLU A 105 -12.48 -10.28 -4.47
N ASP A 106 -13.70 -10.38 -3.91
CA ASP A 106 -14.30 -11.59 -3.31
C ASP A 106 -14.54 -12.75 -4.31
#